data_AF-A0A0F6SDF2-F1
#
_entry.id   AF-A0A0F6SDF2-F1
#
_cell.length_a   1.000
_cell.length_b   1.000
_cell.length_c   1.000
_cell.angle_alpha   90.00
_cell.angle_beta   90.00
_cell.angle_gamma   90.00
#
_symmetry.space_group_name_H-M   'P 1'
#
loop_
_entity.id
_entity.type
_entity.pdbx_description
1 polymer ?
#
loop_
_entity_poly.entity_id
_entity_poly.type
_entity_poly.pdbx_seq_one_letter_code
_entity_poly.pdbx_strand_id
1 'polypeptide(L)'
;MTARVRALPKRDVAGEALVHVERATHALHVELKDELARVAERQPELSVWLTTALWMLEMAAKDLRTEPDRERRRAGVAVAQMHAMRVSTGLELASAMGVLDADPEAFDLRFASILAELERARS
;
A
#
# COMPACT_ATOMS: atom_id res chain seq x y z
N MET A 1 -8.24 50.29 -11.00
CA MET A 1 -7.27 49.23 -10.67
C MET A 1 -8.02 48.05 -10.06
N THR A 2 -8.22 46.96 -10.80
CA THR A 2 -8.91 45.76 -10.30
C THR A 2 -7.90 44.66 -10.00
N ALA A 3 -7.68 44.38 -8.72
CA ALA A 3 -6.85 43.26 -8.29
C ALA A 3 -7.56 41.93 -8.62
N ARG A 4 -7.01 41.16 -9.56
CA ARG A 4 -7.39 39.76 -9.80
C ARG A 4 -6.89 38.93 -8.62
N VAL A 5 -7.80 38.47 -7.77
CA VAL A 5 -7.51 37.50 -6.71
C VAL A 5 -7.21 36.15 -7.39
N ARG A 6 -5.94 35.75 -7.42
CA ARG A 6 -5.56 34.36 -7.73
C ARG A 6 -6.04 33.49 -6.58
N ALA A 7 -7.01 32.61 -6.82
CA ALA A 7 -7.30 31.52 -5.91
C ALA A 7 -6.05 30.63 -5.79
N LEU A 8 -5.53 30.47 -4.58
CA LEU A 8 -4.49 29.48 -4.31
C LEU A 8 -5.07 28.08 -4.57
N PRO A 9 -4.35 27.16 -5.24
CA PRO A 9 -4.82 25.81 -5.47
C PRO A 9 -5.06 25.11 -4.13
N LYS A 10 -6.22 24.47 -3.98
CA LYS A 10 -6.49 23.61 -2.82
C LYS A 10 -5.48 22.45 -2.84
N ARG A 11 -4.84 22.16 -1.70
CA ARG A 11 -3.98 20.97 -1.55
C ARG A 11 -4.79 19.71 -1.87
N ASP A 12 -4.24 18.84 -2.71
CA ASP A 12 -4.85 17.55 -3.05
C ASP A 12 -4.54 16.52 -1.96
N VAL A 13 -5.35 16.52 -0.91
CA VAL A 13 -5.16 15.66 0.27
C VAL A 13 -5.20 14.19 -0.08
N ALA A 14 -6.08 13.78 -1.01
CA ALA A 14 -6.19 12.39 -1.43
C ALA A 14 -4.95 11.96 -2.23
N GLY A 15 -4.46 12.82 -3.12
CA GLY A 15 -3.21 12.59 -3.84
C GLY A 15 -2.00 12.46 -2.90
N GLU A 16 -1.89 13.34 -1.89
CA GLU A 16 -0.83 13.28 -0.88
C GLU A 16 -0.86 11.95 -0.09
N ALA A 17 -2.05 11.52 0.35
CA ALA A 17 -2.22 10.24 1.05
C ALA A 17 -1.84 9.03 0.18
N LEU A 18 -2.22 9.02 -1.09
CA LEU A 18 -1.87 7.94 -2.02
C LEU A 18 -0.36 7.88 -2.32
N VAL A 19 0.32 9.03 -2.36
CA VAL A 19 1.79 9.08 -2.44
C VAL A 19 2.43 8.47 -1.19
N HIS A 20 1.87 8.68 0.00
CA HIS A 20 2.35 8.02 1.22
C HIS A 20 2.18 6.50 1.15
N VAL A 21 1.03 6.01 0.67
CA VAL A 21 0.78 4.57 0.49
C VAL A 21 1.78 3.97 -0.50
N GLU A 22 2.00 4.60 -1.66
CA GLU A 22 2.98 4.15 -2.67
C GLU A 22 4.38 4.01 -2.04
N ARG A 23 4.83 5.04 -1.32
CA ARG A 23 6.17 5.04 -0.68
C ARG A 23 6.29 4.02 0.44
N ALA A 24 5.27 3.91 1.30
CA ALA A 24 5.27 2.95 2.40
C ALA A 24 5.27 1.52 1.88
N THR A 25 4.49 1.24 0.82
CA THR A 25 4.46 -0.08 0.18
C THR A 25 5.80 -0.41 -0.48
N HIS A 26 6.39 0.56 -1.20
CA HIS A 26 7.70 0.40 -1.81
C HIS A 26 8.80 0.14 -0.77
N ALA A 27 8.83 0.92 0.31
CA ALA A 27 9.77 0.72 1.41
C ALA A 27 9.62 -0.68 2.03
N LEU A 28 8.39 -1.11 2.29
CA LEU A 28 8.11 -2.45 2.80
C LEU A 28 8.61 -3.54 1.85
N HIS A 29 8.41 -3.37 0.54
CA HIS A 29 8.89 -4.33 -0.46
C HIS A 29 10.42 -4.41 -0.49
N VAL A 30 11.11 -3.27 -0.43
CA VAL A 30 12.59 -3.23 -0.37
C VAL A 30 13.09 -3.90 0.91
N GLU A 31 12.47 -3.60 2.05
CA GLU A 31 12.85 -4.17 3.34
C GLU A 31 12.62 -5.68 3.40
N LEU A 32 11.56 -6.19 2.78
CA LEU A 32 11.23 -7.62 2.74
C LEU A 32 11.96 -8.41 1.65
N LYS A 33 12.83 -7.79 0.86
CA LYS A 33 13.38 -8.43 -0.34
C LYS A 33 14.13 -9.73 -0.01
N ASP A 34 14.96 -9.71 1.02
CA ASP A 34 15.77 -10.87 1.41
C ASP A 34 14.91 -11.94 2.08
N GLU A 35 13.92 -11.52 2.86
CA GLU A 35 12.89 -12.38 3.45
C GLU A 35 12.08 -13.09 2.38
N LEU A 36 11.60 -12.37 1.36
CA LEU A 36 10.82 -12.94 0.25
C LEU A 36 11.64 -13.91 -0.60
N ALA A 37 12.96 -13.70 -0.69
CA ALA A 37 13.87 -14.67 -1.31
C ALA A 37 13.96 -15.95 -0.48
N ARG A 38 14.10 -15.86 0.85
CA ARG A 38 14.06 -17.03 1.76
C ARG A 38 12.71 -17.74 1.73
N VAL A 39 11.61 -16.99 1.68
CA VAL A 39 10.26 -17.55 1.48
C VAL A 39 10.19 -18.25 0.13
N ALA A 40 10.80 -17.71 -0.95
CA ALA A 40 10.78 -18.35 -2.27
C ALA A 40 11.49 -19.71 -2.28
N GLU A 41 12.57 -19.86 -1.53
CA GLU A 41 13.31 -21.12 -1.42
C GLU A 41 12.50 -22.22 -0.71
N ARG A 42 11.67 -21.84 0.28
CA ARG A 42 10.91 -22.79 1.10
C ARG A 42 9.46 -22.98 0.63
N GLN A 43 8.84 -21.91 0.15
CA GLN A 43 7.41 -21.77 -0.18
C GLN A 43 7.25 -20.86 -1.42
N PRO A 44 7.63 -21.33 -2.62
CA PRO A 44 7.66 -20.50 -3.83
C PRO A 44 6.30 -19.90 -4.19
N GLU A 45 5.21 -20.64 -4.00
CA GLU A 45 3.85 -20.16 -4.28
C GLU A 45 3.45 -19.00 -3.36
N LEU A 46 3.82 -19.08 -2.07
CA LEU A 46 3.59 -18.01 -1.10
C LEU A 46 4.41 -16.77 -1.45
N SER A 47 5.66 -16.93 -1.86
CA SER A 47 6.52 -15.81 -2.29
C SER A 47 5.95 -15.10 -3.52
N VAL A 48 5.50 -15.84 -4.54
CA VAL A 48 4.83 -15.26 -5.71
C VAL A 48 3.57 -14.51 -5.31
N TRP A 49 2.75 -15.11 -4.45
CA TRP A 49 1.51 -14.49 -3.99
C TRP A 49 1.76 -13.18 -3.21
N LEU A 50 2.73 -13.18 -2.29
CA LEU A 50 3.11 -12.01 -1.49
C LEU A 50 3.70 -10.89 -2.35
N THR A 51 4.65 -11.23 -3.22
CA THR A 51 5.28 -10.28 -4.14
C THR A 51 4.23 -9.66 -5.06
N THR A 52 3.29 -10.46 -5.56
CA THR A 52 2.18 -9.96 -6.39
C THR A 52 1.26 -9.04 -5.60
N ALA A 53 0.92 -9.38 -4.35
CA ALA A 53 0.06 -8.55 -3.52
C ALA A 53 0.70 -7.18 -3.20
N LEU A 54 2.00 -7.16 -2.86
CA LEU A 54 2.79 -5.94 -2.64
C LEU A 54 2.83 -5.07 -3.90
N TRP A 55 3.15 -5.68 -5.04
CA TRP A 55 3.20 -4.97 -6.32
C TRP A 55 1.84 -4.39 -6.71
N MET A 56 0.75 -5.14 -6.55
CA MET A 56 -0.60 -4.67 -6.84
C MET A 56 -1.01 -3.50 -5.94
N LEU A 57 -0.62 -3.51 -4.66
CA LEU A 57 -0.87 -2.38 -3.75
C LEU A 57 -0.11 -1.11 -4.19
N GLU A 58 1.17 -1.25 -4.52
CA GLU A 58 2.01 -0.13 -5.00
C GLU A 58 1.44 0.45 -6.29
N MET A 59 1.09 -0.41 -7.26
CA MET A 59 0.50 0.01 -8.53
C MET A 59 -0.87 0.64 -8.36
N ALA A 60 -1.73 0.09 -7.49
CA ALA A 60 -3.04 0.67 -7.22
C ALA A 60 -2.91 2.10 -6.64
N ALA A 61 -2.02 2.30 -5.67
CA ALA A 61 -1.76 3.64 -5.11
C ALA A 61 -1.26 4.62 -6.18
N LYS A 62 -0.34 4.15 -7.04
CA LYS A 62 0.22 4.94 -8.14
C LYS A 62 -0.81 5.34 -9.19
N ASP A 63 -1.72 4.45 -9.56
CA ASP A 63 -2.76 4.73 -10.54
C ASP A 63 -3.81 5.69 -9.95
N LEU A 64 -4.22 5.45 -8.70
CA LEU A 64 -5.23 6.25 -7.99
C LEU A 64 -4.81 7.69 -7.77
N ARG A 65 -3.51 7.97 -7.58
CA ARG A 65 -3.03 9.34 -7.36
C ARG A 65 -3.30 10.26 -8.56
N THR A 66 -3.47 9.67 -9.73
CA THR A 66 -3.77 10.39 -10.98
C THR A 66 -5.22 10.21 -11.45
N GLU A 67 -6.05 9.44 -10.73
CA GLU A 67 -7.45 9.19 -11.11
C GLU A 67 -8.31 10.44 -10.86
N PRO A 68 -8.81 11.12 -11.91
CA PRO A 68 -9.60 12.34 -11.75
C PRO A 68 -11.03 12.07 -11.25
N ASP A 69 -11.59 10.88 -11.52
CA ASP A 69 -12.95 10.52 -11.15
C ASP A 69 -12.99 10.05 -9.69
N ARG A 70 -13.75 10.78 -8.87
CA ARG A 70 -13.89 10.50 -7.43
C ARG A 70 -14.51 9.14 -7.15
N GLU A 71 -15.51 8.71 -7.91
CA GLU A 71 -16.16 7.42 -7.67
C GLU A 71 -15.25 6.26 -8.08
N ARG A 72 -14.56 6.39 -9.22
CA ARG A 72 -13.52 5.41 -9.60
C ARG A 72 -12.38 5.37 -8.59
N ARG A 73 -11.97 6.51 -8.06
CA ARG A 73 -10.95 6.57 -6.99
C ARG A 73 -11.43 5.85 -5.74
N ARG A 74 -12.66 6.09 -5.27
CA ARG A 74 -13.21 5.40 -4.09
C ARG A 74 -13.29 3.89 -4.29
N ALA A 75 -13.70 3.44 -5.47
CA ALA A 75 -13.70 2.03 -5.82
C ALA A 75 -12.27 1.45 -5.84
N GLY A 76 -11.31 2.16 -6.44
CA GLY A 76 -9.91 1.73 -6.47
C GLY A 76 -9.25 1.70 -5.10
N VAL A 77 -9.59 2.63 -4.19
CA VAL A 77 -9.11 2.61 -2.81
C VAL A 77 -9.59 1.35 -2.08
N ALA A 78 -10.83 0.92 -2.29
CA ALA A 78 -11.31 -0.34 -1.72
C ALA A 78 -10.52 -1.56 -2.25
N VAL A 79 -10.13 -1.54 -3.52
CA VAL A 79 -9.25 -2.57 -4.11
C VAL A 79 -7.85 -2.52 -3.48
N ALA A 80 -7.27 -1.33 -3.29
CA ALA A 80 -5.99 -1.15 -2.61
C ALA A 80 -6.05 -1.67 -1.16
N GLN A 81 -7.13 -1.39 -0.42
CA GLN A 81 -7.34 -1.94 0.93
C GLN A 81 -7.38 -3.46 0.93
N MET A 82 -8.05 -4.09 -0.06
CA MET A 82 -8.02 -5.55 -0.22
C MET A 82 -6.59 -6.09 -0.43
N HIS A 83 -5.78 -5.41 -1.25
CA HIS A 83 -4.38 -5.82 -1.44
C HIS A 83 -3.55 -5.64 -0.17
N ALA A 84 -3.74 -4.55 0.58
CA ALA A 84 -3.08 -4.35 1.87
C ALA A 84 -3.42 -5.47 2.87
N MET A 85 -4.70 -5.85 2.99
CA MET A 85 -5.11 -6.98 3.83
C MET A 85 -4.48 -8.30 3.37
N ARG A 86 -4.40 -8.55 2.06
CA ARG A 86 -3.74 -9.74 1.51
C ARG A 86 -2.26 -9.77 1.91
N VAL A 87 -1.53 -8.66 1.76
CA VAL A 87 -0.12 -8.65 2.17
C VAL A 87 0.02 -8.95 3.68
N SER A 88 -0.77 -8.30 4.55
CA SER A 88 -0.78 -8.58 6.00
C SER A 88 -0.99 -10.06 6.28
N THR A 89 -2.07 -10.64 5.72
CA THR A 89 -2.43 -12.05 5.92
C THR A 89 -1.32 -13.00 5.45
N GLY A 90 -0.66 -12.69 4.33
CA GLY A 90 0.43 -13.54 3.84
C GLY A 90 1.69 -13.45 4.70
N LEU A 91 2.00 -12.29 5.28
CA LEU A 91 3.14 -12.14 6.17
C LEU A 91 2.88 -12.83 7.51
N GLU A 92 1.67 -12.72 8.04
CA GLU A 92 1.21 -13.49 9.21
C GLU A 92 1.33 -14.99 8.96
N LEU A 93 0.88 -15.48 7.79
CA LEU A 93 1.00 -16.89 7.41
C LEU A 93 2.48 -17.31 7.26
N ALA A 94 3.30 -16.49 6.60
CA ALA A 94 4.73 -16.76 6.42
C ALA A 94 5.46 -16.86 7.77
N SER A 95 5.10 -15.99 8.72
CA SER A 95 5.64 -16.03 10.08
C SER A 95 5.16 -17.27 10.84
N ALA A 96 3.86 -17.59 10.80
CA ALA A 96 3.29 -18.78 11.44
C ALA A 96 3.89 -20.10 10.91
N MET A 97 4.29 -20.13 9.63
CA MET A 97 4.97 -21.27 9.02
C MET A 97 6.48 -21.32 9.31
N GLY A 98 7.04 -20.33 10.00
CA GLY A 98 8.48 -20.24 10.30
C GLY A 98 9.36 -20.05 9.05
N VAL A 99 8.80 -19.47 7.98
CA VAL A 99 9.55 -19.14 6.75
C VAL A 99 9.94 -17.67 6.69
N LEU A 100 9.32 -16.83 7.53
CA LEU A 100 9.64 -15.43 7.73
C LEU A 100 10.07 -15.21 9.19
N ASP A 101 11.33 -14.79 9.38
CA ASP A 101 11.91 -14.53 10.72
C ASP A 101 11.55 -13.12 11.27
N ALA A 102 10.64 -12.41 10.61
CA ALA A 102 10.27 -11.07 11.00
C ALA A 102 9.09 -11.08 11.99
N ASP A 103 9.12 -10.14 12.93
CA ASP A 103 8.12 -9.95 13.97
C ASP A 103 6.78 -9.51 13.35
N PRO A 104 5.69 -10.31 13.45
CA PRO A 104 4.37 -9.96 12.93
C PRO A 104 3.87 -8.60 13.43
N GLU A 105 4.12 -8.27 14.70
CA GLU A 105 3.65 -7.02 15.32
C GLU A 105 4.28 -5.79 14.67
N ALA A 106 5.51 -5.92 14.16
CA ALA A 106 6.19 -4.85 13.44
C ALA A 106 5.53 -4.53 12.09
N PHE A 107 4.86 -5.51 11.47
CA PHE A 107 4.11 -5.30 10.24
C PHE A 107 2.73 -4.69 10.51
N ASP A 108 2.06 -5.11 11.59
CA ASP A 108 0.73 -4.59 11.96
C ASP A 108 0.69 -3.07 12.06
N LEU A 109 1.70 -2.47 12.72
CA LEU A 109 1.81 -1.02 12.84
C LEU A 109 1.97 -0.31 11.48
N ARG A 110 2.68 -0.94 10.54
CA ARG A 110 2.88 -0.39 9.19
C ARG A 110 1.63 -0.51 8.34
N PHE A 111 0.95 -1.66 8.39
CA PHE A 111 -0.31 -1.87 7.68
C PHE A 111 -1.41 -0.99 8.24
N ALA A 112 -1.46 -0.77 9.55
CA ALA A 112 -2.37 0.20 10.15
C ALA A 112 -2.16 1.61 9.56
N SER A 113 -0.90 2.04 9.38
CA SER A 113 -0.59 3.32 8.74
C SER A 113 -1.02 3.37 7.27
N ILE A 114 -0.80 2.29 6.50
CA ILE A 114 -1.22 2.20 5.10
C ILE A 114 -2.75 2.26 4.99
N LEU A 115 -3.46 1.49 5.82
CA LEU A 115 -4.92 1.45 5.85
C LEU A 115 -5.52 2.81 6.24
N ALA A 116 -4.91 3.52 7.19
CA ALA A 116 -5.33 4.86 7.59
C ALA A 116 -5.17 5.88 6.44
N GLU A 117 -4.05 5.85 5.71
CA GLU A 117 -3.85 6.73 4.55
C GLU A 117 -4.79 6.37 3.38
N LEU A 118 -5.09 5.09 3.18
CA LEU A 118 -6.11 4.66 2.21
C LEU A 118 -7.50 5.18 2.60
N GLU A 119 -7.90 5.07 3.86
CA GLU A 119 -9.19 5.61 4.32
C GLU A 119 -9.25 7.14 4.22
N ARG A 120 -8.13 7.81 4.48
CA ARG A 120 -7.99 9.25 4.25
C ARG A 120 -8.12 9.62 2.76
N ALA A 121 -7.59 8.81 1.85
CA ALA A 121 -7.73 9.01 0.41
C ALA A 121 -9.15 8.73 -0.12
N ARG A 122 -9.93 7.91 0.61
CA ARG A 122 -11.32 7.55 0.29
C ARG A 122 -12.32 8.66 0.60
N SER A 123 -12.04 9.44 1.64
CA SER A 123 -12.91 10.49 2.21
C SER A 123 -12.79 11.81 1.45
#